data_AF-A0AA37L8T9-F1
#
_entry.id   AF-A0AA37L8T9-F1
#
_cell.length_a   1.000
_cell.length_b   1.000
_cell.length_c   1.000
_cell.angle_alpha   90.00
_cell.angle_beta   90.00
_cell.angle_gamma   90.00
#
_symmetry.space_group_name_H-M   'P 1'
#
loop_
_entity.id
_entity.type
_entity.pdbx_description
1 polymer ?
#
loop_
_entity_poly.entity_id
_entity_poly.type
_entity_poly.pdbx_seq_one_letter_code
_entity_poly.pdbx_strand_id
1 'polypeptide(L)'
;MASGPTNIVQALFHTVVTGHAHEPVREWLVDNLAERGHKRWDKAVVSGLENLRGLIHENLLPALERCAIILSRLRGLAQFYDSRDDIGFTVAQTTRAMDIVSCLTLVGHKILLNVMEELDLFNAFSTWMRFQIDRLAAPSSASEELTEKEATMENSKVLVYVQRYLVESPMALFLNEVSKEDYSANWERAESGASMLEELDTQLRRQEEGQVYLKAFPNVSFLVDYLTARANGLFKDIAEAQKRSVRFGQPTKIALSRKIARFDSTMCPEKTKEETDGLTFTAVTEEGRDQDVFIFRTSIRIINGISSNVTTAVAALSIGDGKIVEARFLNSSTLILLVSKQGKSANIVTIPVQSPNITYIPYQEGNLPTATALSEQLQGEDTTVTLPEDPSFTPVRMDVQDASDARGEVPARVCVLGANRTTYKVFSLGAGPDDTRPPAPATAAAARDV
;
A
#
# COMPACT_ATOMS: atom_id res chain seq x y z
N MET A 1 4.12 65.23 -26.51
CA MET A 1 3.66 64.23 -25.53
C MET A 1 3.37 62.95 -26.31
N ALA A 2 3.92 61.81 -25.89
CA ALA A 2 3.28 60.49 -25.99
C ALA A 2 4.31 59.44 -25.54
N SER A 3 4.50 59.29 -24.24
CA SER A 3 5.08 58.03 -23.73
C SER A 3 4.08 56.93 -24.06
N GLY A 4 4.42 56.04 -24.98
CA GLY A 4 3.62 54.86 -25.29
C GLY A 4 3.41 53.96 -24.06
N PRO A 5 2.56 52.92 -24.15
CA PRO A 5 2.30 52.00 -23.05
C PRO A 5 3.62 51.39 -22.53
N THR A 6 3.80 51.35 -21.20
CA THR A 6 5.08 50.96 -20.57
C THR A 6 5.19 49.47 -20.24
N ASN A 7 4.08 48.72 -20.35
CA ASN A 7 4.06 47.27 -20.15
C ASN A 7 2.96 46.59 -20.98
N ILE A 8 3.01 45.25 -21.04
CA ILE A 8 2.09 44.44 -21.85
C ILE A 8 0.62 44.60 -21.44
N VAL A 9 0.34 44.77 -20.15
CA VAL A 9 -1.03 44.97 -19.62
C VAL A 9 -1.61 46.27 -20.17
N GLN A 10 -0.90 47.40 -20.04
CA GLN A 10 -1.34 48.69 -20.56
C GLN A 10 -1.49 48.69 -22.08
N ALA A 11 -0.57 48.03 -22.77
CA ALA A 11 -0.56 47.89 -24.21
C ALA A 11 -1.79 47.15 -24.76
N LEU A 12 -2.12 45.98 -24.19
CA LEU A 12 -3.30 45.22 -24.58
C LEU A 12 -4.58 45.93 -24.13
N PHE A 13 -4.60 46.51 -22.93
CA PHE A 13 -5.73 47.31 -22.45
C PHE A 13 -6.05 48.46 -23.41
N HIS A 14 -5.04 49.22 -23.85
CA HIS A 14 -5.21 50.29 -24.83
C HIS A 14 -5.77 49.77 -26.16
N THR A 15 -5.28 48.63 -26.63
CA THR A 15 -5.75 47.99 -27.87
C THR A 15 -7.22 47.60 -27.77
N VAL A 16 -7.66 47.04 -26.63
CA VAL A 16 -9.07 46.68 -26.40
C VAL A 16 -9.97 47.92 -26.41
N VAL A 17 -9.57 49.00 -25.75
CA VAL A 17 -10.42 50.20 -25.57
C VAL A 17 -10.47 51.07 -26.83
N THR A 18 -9.37 51.18 -27.58
CA THR A 18 -9.26 52.12 -28.71
C THR A 18 -9.33 51.44 -30.07
N GLY A 19 -9.20 50.12 -30.13
CA GLY A 19 -9.01 49.37 -31.37
C GLY A 19 -7.63 49.59 -32.01
N HIS A 20 -6.80 50.50 -31.49
CA HIS A 20 -5.47 50.80 -32.02
C HIS A 20 -4.40 49.94 -31.35
N ALA A 21 -3.83 49.00 -32.11
CA ALA A 21 -2.63 48.28 -31.71
C ALA A 21 -1.38 49.12 -32.05
N HIS A 22 -0.65 49.55 -31.02
CA HIS A 22 0.64 50.20 -31.21
C HIS A 22 1.67 49.25 -31.84
N GLU A 23 2.65 49.79 -32.54
CA GLU A 23 3.50 49.03 -33.48
C GLU A 23 4.16 47.76 -32.89
N PRO A 24 4.82 47.79 -31.71
CA PRO A 24 5.31 46.58 -31.05
C PRO A 24 4.27 45.48 -30.82
N VAL A 25 3.04 45.82 -30.43
CA VAL A 25 1.98 44.81 -30.25
C VAL A 25 1.47 44.29 -31.58
N ARG A 26 1.43 45.14 -32.62
CA ARG A 26 1.09 44.69 -33.97
C ARG A 26 2.11 43.68 -34.50
N GLU A 27 3.40 44.02 -34.44
CA GLU A 27 4.51 43.12 -34.83
C GLU A 27 4.46 41.82 -34.02
N TRP A 28 4.20 41.91 -32.72
CA TRP A 28 4.05 40.72 -31.90
C TRP A 28 2.84 39.85 -32.29
N LEU A 29 1.67 40.44 -32.52
CA LEU A 29 0.46 39.69 -32.88
C LEU A 29 0.58 39.03 -34.26
N VAL A 30 1.09 39.75 -35.26
CA VAL A 30 1.10 39.30 -36.66
C VAL A 30 2.33 38.42 -36.96
N ASP A 31 3.52 38.83 -36.54
CA ASP A 31 4.76 38.19 -36.97
C ASP A 31 5.29 37.14 -35.99
N ASN A 32 5.12 37.38 -34.68
CA ASN A 32 5.67 36.50 -33.64
C ASN A 32 4.66 35.45 -33.15
N LEU A 33 3.50 35.91 -32.67
CA LEU A 33 2.44 35.02 -32.19
C LEU A 33 1.76 34.34 -33.37
N ALA A 34 1.21 35.14 -34.30
CA ALA A 34 0.44 34.70 -35.45
C ALA A 34 -0.69 33.71 -35.09
N GLU A 35 -1.42 33.23 -36.10
CA GLU A 35 -2.49 32.24 -35.87
C GLU A 35 -1.96 30.95 -35.23
N ARG A 36 -0.76 30.50 -35.64
CA ARG A 36 -0.20 29.22 -35.18
C ARG A 36 0.24 29.28 -33.72
N GLY A 37 0.86 30.37 -33.29
CA GLY A 37 1.26 30.54 -31.89
C GLY A 37 0.05 30.74 -30.99
N HIS A 38 -0.94 31.52 -31.44
CA HIS A 38 -2.23 31.65 -30.76
C HIS A 38 -2.90 30.28 -30.53
N LYS A 39 -3.07 29.46 -31.57
CA LYS A 39 -3.68 28.12 -31.44
C LYS A 39 -2.95 27.21 -30.44
N ARG A 40 -1.63 27.31 -30.35
CA ARG A 40 -0.83 26.51 -29.40
C ARG A 40 -0.99 27.01 -27.98
N TRP A 41 -0.98 28.34 -27.80
CA TRP A 41 -1.16 28.96 -26.49
C TRP A 41 -2.56 28.68 -25.93
N ASP A 42 -3.58 28.87 -26.77
CA ASP A 42 -4.98 28.56 -26.46
C ASP A 42 -5.14 27.11 -25.98
N LYS A 43 -4.68 26.15 -26.80
CA LYS A 43 -4.74 24.73 -26.45
C LYS A 43 -4.01 24.42 -25.14
N ALA A 44 -2.85 25.03 -24.88
CA ALA A 44 -2.08 24.76 -23.68
C ALA A 44 -2.79 25.26 -22.41
N VAL A 45 -3.33 26.48 -22.44
CA VAL A 45 -4.02 27.08 -21.28
C VAL A 45 -5.36 26.38 -21.03
N VAL A 46 -6.20 26.22 -22.06
CA VAL A 46 -7.51 25.56 -21.93
C VAL A 46 -7.34 24.14 -21.42
N SER A 47 -6.45 23.34 -22.04
CA SER A 47 -6.21 21.97 -21.58
C SER A 47 -5.65 21.92 -20.16
N GLY A 48 -4.76 22.84 -19.78
CA GLY A 48 -4.20 22.91 -18.43
C GLY A 48 -5.26 23.18 -17.37
N LEU A 49 -6.09 24.19 -17.59
CA LEU A 49 -7.15 24.58 -16.65
C LEU A 49 -8.29 23.54 -16.62
N GLU A 50 -8.67 22.95 -17.75
CA GLU A 50 -9.66 21.86 -17.79
C GLU A 50 -9.18 20.61 -17.04
N ASN A 51 -7.91 20.25 -17.20
CA ASN A 51 -7.30 19.14 -16.45
C ASN A 51 -7.26 19.46 -14.96
N LEU A 52 -6.92 20.68 -14.57
CA LEU A 52 -6.92 21.09 -13.16
C LEU A 52 -8.32 21.03 -12.56
N ARG A 53 -9.35 21.49 -13.29
CA ARG A 53 -10.76 21.34 -12.89
C ARG A 53 -11.11 19.87 -12.64
N GLY A 54 -10.74 18.97 -13.57
CA GLY A 54 -10.96 17.53 -13.44
C GLY A 54 -10.23 16.91 -12.24
N LEU A 55 -8.96 17.26 -12.02
CA LEU A 55 -8.19 16.79 -10.87
C LEU A 55 -8.84 17.20 -9.55
N ILE A 56 -9.32 18.43 -9.44
CA ILE A 56 -9.92 18.92 -8.20
C ILE A 56 -11.31 18.33 -7.97
N HIS A 57 -12.19 18.41 -8.96
CA HIS A 57 -13.60 18.04 -8.82
C HIS A 57 -13.84 16.52 -8.88
N GLU A 58 -13.10 15.79 -9.70
CA GLU A 58 -13.32 14.34 -9.88
C GLU A 58 -12.43 13.49 -8.97
N ASN A 59 -11.30 14.03 -8.48
CA ASN A 59 -10.33 13.27 -7.70
C ASN A 59 -10.11 13.81 -6.29
N LEU A 60 -9.65 15.06 -6.14
CA LEU A 60 -9.27 15.61 -4.83
C LEU A 60 -10.47 15.72 -3.89
N LEU A 61 -11.53 16.44 -4.28
CA LEU A 61 -12.69 16.65 -3.41
C LEU A 61 -13.38 15.33 -3.03
N PRO A 62 -13.66 14.38 -3.95
CA PRO A 62 -14.23 13.08 -3.57
C PRO A 62 -13.31 12.26 -2.64
N ALA A 63 -11.99 12.37 -2.80
CA ALA A 63 -11.06 11.71 -1.88
C ALA A 63 -11.12 12.33 -0.48
N LEU A 64 -11.20 13.66 -0.37
CA LEU A 64 -11.33 14.37 0.90
C LEU A 64 -12.66 14.09 1.60
N GLU A 65 -13.77 13.98 0.84
CA GLU A 65 -15.07 13.55 1.38
C GLU A 65 -14.99 12.15 2.00
N ARG A 66 -14.32 11.20 1.32
CA ARG A 66 -14.08 9.86 1.85
C ARG A 66 -13.22 9.91 3.11
N CYS A 67 -12.16 10.72 3.12
CA CYS A 67 -11.33 10.94 4.32
C CYS A 67 -12.17 11.46 5.48
N ALA A 68 -13.05 12.45 5.25
CA ALA A 68 -13.92 13.01 6.28
C ALA A 68 -14.88 11.95 6.86
N ILE A 69 -15.46 11.09 6.02
CA ILE A 69 -16.33 9.98 6.48
C ILE A 69 -15.55 9.00 7.35
N ILE A 70 -14.35 8.58 6.92
CA ILE A 70 -13.50 7.64 7.67
C ILE A 70 -13.07 8.25 9.00
N LEU A 71 -12.59 9.49 9.00
CA LEU A 71 -12.15 10.19 10.20
C LEU A 71 -13.32 10.46 11.16
N SER A 72 -14.52 10.75 10.65
CA SER A 72 -15.71 10.87 11.50
C SER A 72 -16.06 9.56 12.20
N ARG A 73 -15.90 8.42 11.53
CA ARG A 73 -16.08 7.10 12.16
C ARG A 73 -15.00 6.82 13.20
N LEU A 74 -13.74 7.12 12.88
CA LEU A 74 -12.63 7.00 13.82
C LEU A 74 -12.84 7.88 15.05
N ARG A 75 -13.27 9.12 14.88
CA ARG A 75 -13.62 10.01 16.00
C ARG A 75 -14.74 9.42 16.86
N GLY A 76 -15.77 8.83 16.25
CA GLY A 76 -16.83 8.15 16.99
C GLY A 76 -16.31 6.97 17.83
N LEU A 77 -15.38 6.18 17.28
CA LEU A 77 -14.69 5.12 18.03
C LEU A 77 -13.85 5.68 19.17
N ALA A 78 -13.09 6.75 18.93
CA ALA A 78 -12.30 7.42 19.96
C ALA A 78 -13.18 7.93 21.11
N GLN A 79 -14.36 8.49 20.80
CA GLN A 79 -15.30 8.96 21.83
C GLN A 79 -15.93 7.80 22.62
N PHE A 80 -16.27 6.70 21.95
CA PHE A 80 -16.88 5.55 22.61
C PHE A 80 -15.88 4.84 23.54
N TYR A 81 -14.61 4.80 23.16
CA TYR A 81 -13.53 4.15 23.89
C TYR A 81 -12.59 5.14 24.60
N ASP A 82 -13.04 6.36 24.90
CA ASP A 82 -12.20 7.44 25.46
C ASP A 82 -11.56 7.09 26.82
N SER A 83 -12.13 6.11 27.52
CA SER A 83 -11.59 5.58 28.78
C SER A 83 -10.59 4.42 28.62
N ARG A 84 -10.32 3.97 27.38
CA ARG A 84 -9.41 2.86 27.10
C ARG A 84 -8.13 3.34 26.41
N ASP A 85 -7.00 2.97 27.00
CA ASP A 85 -5.67 3.24 26.43
C ASP A 85 -5.27 2.26 25.31
N ASP A 86 -6.05 1.19 25.07
CA ASP A 86 -5.70 0.09 24.15
C ASP A 86 -5.97 0.38 22.67
N ILE A 87 -6.78 1.40 22.36
CA ILE A 87 -7.13 1.78 20.98
C ILE A 87 -5.98 2.52 20.27
N GLY A 88 -5.15 3.26 21.02
CA GLY A 88 -3.97 3.97 20.50
C GLY A 88 -4.24 5.26 19.74
N PHE A 89 -5.39 5.90 19.94
CA PHE A 89 -5.67 7.22 19.37
C PHE A 89 -6.73 7.97 20.18
N THR A 90 -6.77 9.29 20.02
CA THR A 90 -7.64 10.18 20.80
C THR A 90 -8.63 10.97 19.94
N VAL A 91 -9.69 11.49 20.58
CA VAL A 91 -10.62 12.44 19.96
C VAL A 91 -9.90 13.70 19.47
N ALA A 92 -8.87 14.16 20.21
CA ALA A 92 -8.10 15.34 19.83
C ALA A 92 -7.29 15.11 18.55
N GLN A 93 -6.60 13.98 18.43
CA GLN A 93 -5.82 13.64 17.23
C GLN A 93 -6.72 13.49 15.99
N THR A 94 -7.84 12.78 16.13
CA THR A 94 -8.80 12.59 15.02
C THR A 94 -9.46 13.90 14.62
N THR A 95 -9.85 14.76 15.58
CA THR A 95 -10.40 16.10 15.30
C THR A 95 -9.41 16.98 14.55
N ARG A 96 -8.12 16.97 14.93
CA ARG A 96 -7.08 17.71 14.19
C ARG A 96 -6.93 17.24 12.76
N ALA A 97 -6.94 15.92 12.51
CA ALA A 97 -6.90 15.40 11.15
C ALA A 97 -8.13 15.83 10.32
N MET A 98 -9.32 15.86 10.93
CA MET A 98 -10.54 16.37 10.29
C MET A 98 -10.44 17.86 9.95
N ASP A 99 -9.82 18.67 10.80
CA ASP A 99 -9.62 20.10 10.57
C ASP A 99 -8.75 20.35 9.34
N ILE A 100 -7.65 19.59 9.19
CA ILE A 100 -6.77 19.67 8.01
C ILE A 100 -7.49 19.23 6.73
N VAL A 101 -8.29 18.16 6.79
CA VAL A 101 -9.13 17.74 5.66
C VAL A 101 -10.11 18.85 5.27
N SER A 102 -10.68 19.55 6.25
CA SER A 102 -11.58 20.68 6.00
C SER A 102 -10.86 21.85 5.33
N CYS A 103 -9.60 22.12 5.71
CA CYS A 103 -8.74 23.09 5.06
C CYS A 103 -8.47 22.75 3.59
N LEU A 104 -8.10 21.48 3.32
CA LEU A 104 -7.89 20.99 1.95
C LEU A 104 -9.16 21.09 1.12
N THR A 105 -10.33 20.82 1.71
CA THR A 105 -11.62 20.97 1.03
C THR A 105 -11.91 22.43 0.69
N LEU A 106 -11.67 23.36 1.61
CA LEU A 106 -11.83 24.79 1.37
C LEU A 106 -10.92 25.28 0.25
N VAL A 107 -9.62 24.90 0.29
CA VAL A 107 -8.66 25.21 -0.77
C VAL A 107 -9.09 24.59 -2.09
N GLY A 108 -9.55 23.33 -2.10
CA GLY A 108 -10.05 22.66 -3.30
C GLY A 108 -11.22 23.42 -3.95
N HIS A 109 -12.18 23.89 -3.15
CA HIS A 109 -13.27 24.71 -3.67
C HIS A 109 -12.81 26.08 -4.19
N LYS A 110 -11.86 26.75 -3.51
CA LYS A 110 -11.29 28.02 -3.98
C LYS A 110 -10.53 27.85 -5.30
N ILE A 111 -9.74 26.78 -5.43
CA ILE A 111 -9.08 26.43 -6.69
C ILE A 111 -10.12 26.22 -7.79
N LEU A 112 -11.18 25.45 -7.53
CA LEU A 112 -12.22 25.17 -8.52
C LEU A 112 -12.91 26.45 -9.02
N LEU A 113 -13.26 27.36 -8.10
CA LEU A 113 -13.84 28.66 -8.45
C LEU A 113 -12.91 29.48 -9.34
N ASN A 114 -11.66 29.63 -8.93
CA ASN A 114 -10.68 30.42 -9.66
C ASN A 114 -10.36 29.83 -11.04
N VAL A 115 -10.27 28.49 -11.16
CA VAL A 115 -10.07 27.80 -12.44
C VAL A 115 -11.24 28.02 -13.39
N MET A 116 -12.47 27.92 -12.87
CA MET A 116 -13.67 28.15 -13.68
C MET A 116 -13.78 29.60 -14.16
N GLU A 117 -13.46 30.57 -13.30
CA GLU A 117 -13.41 31.98 -13.66
C GLU A 117 -12.31 32.27 -14.68
N GLU A 118 -11.10 31.76 -14.45
CA GLU A 118 -9.97 31.93 -15.37
C GLU A 118 -10.24 31.32 -16.74
N LEU A 119 -10.92 30.16 -16.81
CA LEU A 119 -11.34 29.55 -18.08
C LEU A 119 -12.30 30.45 -18.87
N ASP A 120 -13.34 30.99 -18.22
CA ASP A 120 -14.31 31.87 -18.90
C ASP A 120 -13.62 33.15 -19.42
N LEU A 121 -12.82 33.79 -18.56
CA LEU A 121 -12.09 35.01 -18.90
C LEU A 121 -11.04 34.76 -20.00
N PHE A 122 -10.30 33.66 -19.94
CA PHE A 122 -9.31 33.29 -20.94
C PHE A 122 -9.96 32.98 -22.29
N ASN A 123 -11.11 32.30 -22.32
CA ASN A 123 -11.81 32.02 -23.57
C ASN A 123 -12.25 33.32 -24.28
N ALA A 124 -12.77 34.29 -23.53
CA ALA A 124 -13.11 35.61 -24.06
C ALA A 124 -11.86 36.33 -24.59
N PHE A 125 -10.76 36.33 -23.81
CA PHE A 125 -9.48 36.91 -24.21
C PHE A 125 -8.88 36.25 -25.44
N SER A 126 -8.86 34.92 -25.50
CA SER A 126 -8.31 34.12 -26.60
C SER A 126 -9.10 34.36 -27.90
N THR A 127 -10.43 34.42 -27.82
CA THR A 127 -11.30 34.75 -28.96
C THR A 127 -11.01 36.17 -29.46
N TRP A 128 -10.88 37.14 -28.55
CA TRP A 128 -10.50 38.51 -28.89
C TRP A 128 -9.11 38.60 -29.53
N MET A 129 -8.12 37.91 -28.97
CA MET A 129 -6.77 37.84 -29.53
C MET A 129 -6.77 37.26 -30.94
N ARG A 130 -7.50 36.17 -31.19
CA ARG A 130 -7.63 35.58 -32.53
C ARG A 130 -8.20 36.58 -33.53
N PHE A 131 -9.25 37.29 -33.12
CA PHE A 131 -9.86 38.35 -33.92
C PHE A 131 -8.87 39.48 -34.24
N GLN A 132 -8.08 39.93 -33.26
CA GLN A 132 -7.06 40.96 -33.50
C GLN A 132 -5.99 40.52 -34.50
N ILE A 133 -5.53 39.26 -34.41
CA ILE A 133 -4.58 38.68 -35.37
C ILE A 133 -5.17 38.70 -36.78
N ASP A 134 -6.41 38.24 -36.95
CA ASP A 134 -7.08 38.24 -38.26
C ASP A 134 -7.27 39.66 -38.79
N ARG A 135 -7.73 40.59 -37.95
CA ARG A 135 -7.98 41.98 -38.35
C ARG A 135 -6.72 42.70 -38.79
N LEU A 136 -5.60 42.48 -38.10
CA LEU A 136 -4.33 43.14 -38.41
C LEU A 136 -3.61 42.48 -39.61
N ALA A 137 -3.87 41.20 -39.88
CA ALA A 137 -3.32 40.48 -41.03
C ALA A 137 -4.17 40.61 -42.31
N ALA A 138 -5.44 41.04 -42.20
CA ALA A 138 -6.38 41.07 -43.31
C ALA A 138 -6.15 42.25 -44.29
N PRO A 139 -6.31 42.02 -45.62
CA PRO A 139 -6.32 43.10 -46.61
C PRO A 139 -7.59 43.96 -46.47
N SER A 140 -7.51 45.23 -46.93
CA SER A 140 -8.54 46.26 -46.72
C SER A 140 -9.97 45.90 -47.21
N SER A 141 -10.12 44.88 -48.05
CA SER A 141 -11.39 44.39 -48.58
C SER A 141 -12.15 43.42 -47.66
N ALA A 142 -11.54 42.91 -46.59
CA ALA A 142 -12.18 42.00 -45.63
C ALA A 142 -12.81 42.71 -44.42
N SER A 143 -12.92 44.05 -44.48
CA SER A 143 -13.31 44.90 -43.36
C SER A 143 -14.75 44.68 -42.87
N GLU A 144 -15.68 44.32 -43.76
CA GLU A 144 -17.12 44.27 -43.45
C GLU A 144 -17.49 43.05 -42.59
N GLU A 145 -16.95 41.86 -42.89
CA GLU A 145 -17.14 40.63 -42.09
C GLU A 145 -16.50 40.70 -40.69
N LEU A 146 -15.46 41.52 -40.52
CA LEU A 146 -14.77 41.69 -39.25
C LEU A 146 -15.57 42.59 -38.29
N THR A 147 -16.35 43.55 -38.82
CA THR A 147 -17.21 44.43 -38.01
C THR A 147 -18.33 43.68 -37.30
N GLU A 148 -18.93 42.67 -37.91
CA GLU A 148 -19.99 41.86 -37.28
C GLU A 148 -19.44 40.99 -36.15
N LYS A 149 -18.25 40.40 -36.33
CA LYS A 149 -17.56 39.63 -35.28
C LYS A 149 -17.16 40.52 -34.10
N GLU A 150 -16.74 41.76 -34.37
CA GLU A 150 -16.36 42.72 -33.32
C GLU A 150 -17.54 43.08 -32.40
N ALA A 151 -18.74 43.20 -32.95
CA ALA A 151 -19.96 43.53 -32.18
C ALA A 151 -20.34 42.46 -31.15
N THR A 152 -19.90 41.21 -31.33
CA THR A 152 -20.16 40.10 -30.41
C THR A 152 -19.10 39.88 -29.33
N MET A 153 -18.03 40.69 -29.30
CA MET A 153 -16.92 40.49 -28.36
C MET A 153 -17.28 40.91 -26.93
N GLU A 154 -16.95 40.05 -25.97
CA GLU A 154 -17.11 40.33 -24.53
C GLU A 154 -15.95 41.18 -23.99
N ASN A 155 -15.78 42.40 -24.50
CA ASN A 155 -14.63 43.28 -24.18
C ASN A 155 -14.44 43.49 -22.68
N SER A 156 -15.52 43.53 -21.88
CA SER A 156 -15.42 43.61 -20.42
C SER A 156 -14.64 42.45 -19.80
N LYS A 157 -14.88 41.21 -20.24
CA LYS A 157 -14.15 40.02 -19.76
C LYS A 157 -12.68 40.05 -20.21
N VAL A 158 -12.44 40.47 -21.45
CA VAL A 158 -11.08 40.65 -21.99
C VAL A 158 -10.28 41.62 -21.13
N LEU A 159 -10.87 42.77 -20.77
CA LEU A 159 -10.22 43.75 -19.90
C LEU A 159 -9.89 43.17 -18.51
N VAL A 160 -10.83 42.42 -17.92
CA VAL A 160 -10.60 41.77 -16.61
C VAL A 160 -9.44 40.77 -16.70
N TYR A 161 -9.41 39.93 -17.74
CA TYR A 161 -8.32 38.97 -17.94
C TYR A 161 -6.96 39.66 -18.07
N VAL A 162 -6.88 40.67 -18.96
CA VAL A 162 -5.65 41.44 -19.21
C VAL A 162 -5.13 42.10 -17.93
N GLN A 163 -6.01 42.63 -17.10
CA GLN A 163 -5.63 43.32 -15.88
C GLN A 163 -5.25 42.40 -14.73
N ARG A 164 -5.93 41.25 -14.57
CA ARG A 164 -5.83 40.42 -13.36
C ARG A 164 -5.13 39.08 -13.54
N TYR A 165 -5.16 38.49 -14.73
CA TYR A 165 -4.76 37.10 -14.96
C TYR A 165 -3.59 36.94 -15.94
N LEU A 166 -3.39 37.93 -16.83
CA LEU A 166 -2.39 37.84 -17.91
C LEU A 166 -0.95 37.62 -17.41
N VAL A 167 -0.59 38.25 -16.28
CA VAL A 167 0.79 38.24 -15.75
C VAL A 167 0.99 37.09 -14.77
N GLU A 168 -0.02 36.80 -13.95
CA GLU A 168 0.05 35.78 -12.91
C GLU A 168 -1.33 35.13 -12.77
N SER A 169 -1.37 33.79 -12.78
CA SER A 169 -2.60 33.04 -12.51
C SER A 169 -2.88 33.06 -11.01
N PRO A 170 -4.15 33.20 -10.58
CA PRO A 170 -4.50 33.07 -9.16
C PRO A 170 -4.17 31.69 -8.57
N MET A 171 -3.87 30.69 -9.41
CA MET A 171 -3.40 29.38 -8.98
C MET A 171 -2.05 29.43 -8.25
N ALA A 172 -1.26 30.47 -8.52
CA ALA A 172 0.00 30.75 -7.84
C ALA A 172 -0.13 30.69 -6.31
N LEU A 173 -1.24 31.18 -5.75
CA LEU A 173 -1.51 31.18 -4.32
C LEU A 173 -1.50 29.78 -3.69
N PHE A 174 -2.02 28.79 -4.43
CA PHE A 174 -2.25 27.44 -3.91
C PHE A 174 -1.16 26.45 -4.33
N LEU A 175 -0.49 26.71 -5.46
CA LEU A 175 0.37 25.74 -6.14
C LEU A 175 1.83 26.17 -6.26
N ASN A 176 2.18 27.45 -6.06
CA ASN A 176 3.58 27.86 -6.15
C ASN A 176 4.41 27.29 -5.00
N GLU A 177 5.72 27.20 -5.25
CA GLU A 177 6.68 26.84 -4.22
C GLU A 177 6.67 27.87 -3.09
N VAL A 178 6.68 27.36 -1.86
CA VAL A 178 6.81 28.16 -0.64
C VAL A 178 8.25 28.07 -0.16
N SER A 179 8.81 29.19 0.30
CA SER A 179 10.18 29.20 0.84
C SER A 179 10.31 28.25 2.03
N LYS A 180 11.50 27.68 2.25
CA LYS A 180 11.71 26.74 3.37
C LYS A 180 11.49 27.42 4.73
N GLU A 181 11.86 28.70 4.81
CA GLU A 181 11.70 29.54 5.98
C GLU A 181 10.21 29.75 6.30
N ASP A 182 9.40 30.15 5.30
CA ASP A 182 7.95 30.31 5.47
C ASP A 182 7.27 28.97 5.78
N TYR A 183 7.72 27.89 5.15
CA TYR A 183 7.20 26.55 5.38
C TYR A 183 7.41 26.13 6.84
N SER A 184 8.63 26.28 7.36
CA SER A 184 8.96 25.92 8.74
C SER A 184 8.23 26.80 9.76
N ALA A 185 8.18 28.12 9.55
CA ALA A 185 7.49 29.03 10.46
C ALA A 185 5.99 28.75 10.53
N ASN A 186 5.37 28.47 9.38
CA ASN A 186 3.95 28.15 9.31
C ASN A 186 3.62 26.77 9.88
N TRP A 187 4.55 25.80 9.79
CA TRP A 187 4.42 24.50 10.45
C TRP A 187 4.34 24.64 11.97
N GLU A 188 5.25 25.42 12.58
CA GLU A 188 5.21 25.71 14.02
C GLU A 188 3.92 26.41 14.43
N ARG A 189 3.43 27.34 13.59
CA ARG A 189 2.14 28.00 13.81
C ARG A 189 0.97 27.01 13.77
N ALA A 190 1.01 26.05 12.85
CA ALA A 190 0.01 24.98 12.75
C ALA A 190 0.03 24.03 13.97
N GLU A 191 1.19 23.85 14.60
CA GLU A 191 1.35 23.05 15.83
C GLU A 191 0.83 23.76 17.09
N SER A 192 0.61 25.08 17.05
CA SER A 192 0.23 25.87 18.23
C SER A 192 -1.17 25.57 18.79
N GLY A 193 -1.92 24.65 18.19
CA GLY A 193 -3.19 24.12 18.72
C GLY A 193 -4.45 24.95 18.43
N ALA A 194 -4.34 26.04 17.68
CA ALA A 194 -5.50 26.79 17.17
C ALA A 194 -6.21 26.00 16.05
N SER A 195 -7.48 26.34 15.75
CA SER A 195 -8.16 25.78 14.57
C SER A 195 -7.41 26.21 13.31
N MET A 196 -6.96 25.22 12.55
CA MET A 196 -6.27 25.44 11.29
C MET A 196 -7.23 26.00 10.24
N LEU A 197 -8.49 25.59 10.26
CA LEU A 197 -9.50 26.08 9.32
C LEU A 197 -9.78 27.57 9.52
N GLU A 198 -9.95 28.03 10.76
CA GLU A 198 -10.15 29.44 11.09
C GLU A 198 -8.93 30.29 10.72
N GLU A 199 -7.72 29.78 10.97
CA GLU A 199 -6.48 30.44 10.59
C GLU A 199 -6.37 30.52 9.06
N LEU A 200 -6.62 29.44 8.33
CA LEU A 200 -6.63 29.44 6.87
C LEU A 200 -7.62 30.46 6.29
N ASP A 201 -8.87 30.48 6.77
CA ASP A 201 -9.88 31.44 6.32
C ASP A 201 -9.40 32.89 6.55
N THR A 202 -8.78 33.14 7.71
CA THR A 202 -8.17 34.44 8.02
C THR A 202 -7.06 34.80 7.04
N GLN A 203 -6.17 33.86 6.71
CA GLN A 203 -5.06 34.10 5.78
C GLN A 203 -5.55 34.33 4.34
N LEU A 204 -6.60 33.62 3.91
CA LEU A 204 -7.23 33.83 2.61
C LEU A 204 -7.84 35.24 2.50
N ARG A 205 -8.57 35.70 3.52
CA ARG A 205 -9.13 37.07 3.55
C ARG A 205 -8.05 38.14 3.52
N ARG A 206 -6.98 37.98 4.31
CA ARG A 206 -5.83 38.89 4.30
C ARG A 206 -5.21 38.98 2.92
N GLN A 207 -5.08 37.85 2.23
CA GLN A 207 -4.58 37.81 0.87
C GLN A 207 -5.50 38.54 -0.11
N GLU A 208 -6.82 38.33 -0.03
CA GLU A 208 -7.83 39.03 -0.85
C GLU A 208 -7.79 40.55 -0.62
N GLU A 209 -7.49 40.99 0.62
CA GLU A 209 -7.33 42.41 1.00
C GLU A 209 -5.94 42.99 0.65
N GLY A 210 -5.02 42.19 0.08
CA GLY A 210 -3.66 42.63 -0.25
C GLY A 210 -2.74 42.83 0.97
N GLN A 211 -3.09 42.25 2.11
CA GLN A 211 -2.30 42.29 3.34
C GLN A 211 -1.26 41.16 3.38
N VAL A 212 -0.29 41.27 4.30
CA VAL A 212 0.68 40.21 4.55
C VAL A 212 -0.05 39.00 5.15
N TYR A 213 0.17 37.84 4.54
CA TYR A 213 -0.44 36.57 4.93
C TYR A 213 0.60 35.45 4.98
N LEU A 214 0.25 34.35 5.63
CA LEU A 214 1.09 33.16 5.76
C LEU A 214 0.96 32.29 4.50
N LYS A 215 1.96 32.38 3.62
CA LYS A 215 1.93 31.78 2.28
C LYS A 215 1.78 30.25 2.25
N ALA A 216 2.20 29.53 3.30
CA ALA A 216 2.11 28.07 3.32
C ALA A 216 0.69 27.56 3.63
N PHE A 217 -0.12 28.33 4.36
CA PHE A 217 -1.47 27.89 4.76
C PHE A 217 -2.39 27.55 3.58
N PRO A 218 -2.51 28.40 2.54
CA PRO A 218 -3.32 28.06 1.37
C PRO A 218 -2.63 27.04 0.44
N ASN A 219 -1.36 26.73 0.64
CA ASN A 219 -0.62 25.86 -0.27
C ASN A 219 -1.04 24.39 -0.12
N VAL A 220 -1.36 23.74 -1.25
CA VAL A 220 -1.84 22.36 -1.26
C VAL A 220 -0.78 21.38 -0.77
N SER A 221 0.48 21.55 -1.18
CA SER A 221 1.57 20.65 -0.76
C SER A 221 1.75 20.69 0.75
N PHE A 222 1.80 21.90 1.33
CA PHE A 222 1.93 22.07 2.78
C PHE A 222 0.80 21.37 3.55
N LEU A 223 -0.44 21.56 3.14
CA LEU A 223 -1.60 20.94 3.80
C LEU A 223 -1.60 19.41 3.66
N VAL A 224 -1.21 18.88 2.49
CA VAL A 224 -1.06 17.44 2.27
C VAL A 224 0.05 16.86 3.15
N ASP A 225 1.22 17.47 3.16
CA ASP A 225 2.36 17.04 3.98
C ASP A 225 2.00 17.05 5.47
N TYR A 226 1.29 18.08 5.92
CA TYR A 226 0.81 18.21 7.29
C TYR A 226 -0.21 17.11 7.64
N LEU A 227 -1.19 16.84 6.76
CA LEU A 227 -2.13 15.73 6.93
C LEU A 227 -1.39 14.39 7.00
N THR A 228 -0.42 14.15 6.11
CA THR A 228 0.38 12.92 6.08
C THR A 228 1.17 12.74 7.38
N ALA A 229 1.82 13.79 7.88
CA ALA A 229 2.55 13.72 9.15
C ALA A 229 1.63 13.36 10.32
N ARG A 230 0.44 13.99 10.40
CA ARG A 230 -0.55 13.68 11.45
C ARG A 230 -1.13 12.28 11.34
N ALA A 231 -1.48 11.84 10.14
CA ALA A 231 -1.98 10.50 9.89
C ALA A 231 -0.94 9.42 10.24
N ASN A 232 0.33 9.63 9.89
CA ASN A 232 1.41 8.72 10.26
C ASN A 232 1.62 8.65 11.77
N GLY A 233 1.52 9.77 12.48
CA GLY A 233 1.51 9.79 13.94
C GLY A 233 0.38 8.94 14.52
N LEU A 234 -0.84 9.13 14.03
CA LEU A 234 -2.02 8.36 14.43
C LEU A 234 -1.83 6.84 14.20
N PHE A 235 -1.36 6.44 13.02
CA PHE A 235 -1.14 5.03 12.69
C PHE A 235 -0.05 4.40 13.55
N LYS A 236 1.00 5.16 13.85
CA LYS A 236 2.08 4.70 14.75
C LYS A 236 1.56 4.48 16.17
N ASP A 237 0.73 5.38 16.68
CA ASP A 237 0.19 5.27 18.03
C ASP A 237 -0.77 4.07 18.14
N ILE A 238 -1.59 3.80 17.12
CA ILE A 238 -2.41 2.58 17.01
C ILE A 238 -1.52 1.33 17.07
N ALA A 239 -0.48 1.29 16.25
CA ALA A 239 0.42 0.13 16.19
C ALA A 239 1.12 -0.12 17.53
N GLU A 240 1.59 0.94 18.20
CA GLU A 240 2.23 0.83 19.52
C GLU A 240 1.23 0.44 20.62
N ALA A 241 -0.01 0.91 20.58
CA ALA A 241 -1.04 0.48 21.52
C ALA A 241 -1.37 -1.00 21.35
N GLN A 242 -1.60 -1.46 20.11
CA GLN A 242 -1.84 -2.88 19.82
C GLN A 242 -0.67 -3.76 20.27
N LYS A 243 0.57 -3.32 20.04
CA LYS A 243 1.78 -4.00 20.51
C LYS A 243 1.84 -4.09 22.04
N ARG A 244 1.47 -3.04 22.77
CA ARG A 244 1.41 -3.04 24.25
C ARG A 244 0.28 -3.92 24.80
N SER A 245 -0.80 -4.09 24.03
CA SER A 245 -1.94 -4.93 24.38
C SER A 245 -1.65 -6.43 24.24
N VAL A 246 -0.62 -6.82 23.48
CA VAL A 246 -0.18 -8.21 23.39
C VAL A 246 0.75 -8.53 24.57
N ARG A 247 0.30 -9.43 25.46
CA ARG A 247 1.11 -9.96 26.56
C ARG A 247 1.57 -11.36 26.22
N PHE A 248 2.87 -11.52 26.00
CA PHE A 248 3.47 -12.85 25.87
C PHE A 248 3.50 -13.53 27.23
N GLY A 249 3.12 -14.81 27.26
CA GLY A 249 3.34 -15.68 28.41
C GLY A 249 4.83 -15.99 28.62
N GLN A 250 5.15 -16.87 29.57
CA GLN A 250 6.52 -17.33 29.74
C GLN A 250 6.97 -18.17 28.53
N PRO A 251 8.16 -17.91 27.97
CA PRO A 251 8.67 -18.72 26.86
C PRO A 251 8.90 -20.16 27.32
N THR A 252 8.43 -21.12 26.53
CA THR A 252 8.73 -22.54 26.77
C THR A 252 10.01 -22.93 26.05
N LYS A 253 11.03 -23.29 26.82
CA LYS A 253 12.31 -23.74 26.27
C LYS A 253 12.27 -25.23 25.96
N ILE A 254 12.46 -25.57 24.69
CA ILE A 254 12.79 -26.94 24.25
C ILE A 254 14.31 -27.07 24.25
N ALA A 255 14.83 -27.89 25.15
CA ALA A 255 16.25 -28.18 25.30
C ALA A 255 16.52 -29.59 24.81
N LEU A 256 17.56 -29.69 23.98
CA LEU A 256 18.01 -30.93 23.38
C LEU A 256 19.35 -31.33 24.00
N SER A 257 19.67 -32.62 23.89
CA SER A 257 20.96 -33.14 24.34
C SER A 257 22.09 -32.73 23.39
N ARG A 258 21.74 -32.43 22.14
CA ARG A 258 22.67 -32.06 21.06
C ARG A 258 22.15 -30.86 20.25
N LYS A 259 22.96 -30.40 19.30
CA LYS A 259 22.57 -29.33 18.37
C LYS A 259 21.41 -29.77 17.48
N ILE A 260 20.51 -28.83 17.18
CA ILE A 260 19.41 -29.01 16.23
C ILE A 260 20.00 -29.23 14.84
N ALA A 261 19.71 -30.37 14.23
CA ALA A 261 20.04 -30.64 12.84
C ALA A 261 18.96 -30.07 11.90
N ARG A 262 17.69 -30.38 12.16
CA ARG A 262 16.52 -29.89 11.42
C ARG A 262 15.38 -29.62 12.39
N PHE A 263 14.53 -28.66 12.05
CA PHE A 263 13.27 -28.44 12.76
C PHE A 263 12.20 -27.90 11.82
N ASP A 264 10.95 -28.15 12.16
CA ASP A 264 9.78 -27.50 11.57
C ASP A 264 8.68 -27.39 12.63
N SER A 265 7.75 -26.45 12.45
CA SER A 265 6.69 -26.23 13.43
C SER A 265 5.39 -25.81 12.76
N THR A 266 4.28 -26.29 13.31
CA THR A 266 2.93 -25.90 12.88
C THR A 266 2.06 -25.63 14.10
N MET A 267 1.09 -24.73 13.96
CA MET A 267 0.14 -24.38 15.02
C MET A 267 -1.28 -24.57 14.50
N CYS A 268 -2.13 -25.18 15.31
CA CYS A 268 -3.55 -25.32 15.06
C CYS A 268 -4.41 -24.88 16.24
N PRO A 269 -5.65 -24.44 15.98
CA PRO A 269 -6.61 -24.22 17.04
C PRO A 269 -7.00 -25.55 17.69
N GLU A 270 -6.89 -25.63 19.01
CA GLU A 270 -7.47 -26.66 19.84
C GLU A 270 -8.87 -26.18 20.26
N LYS A 271 -9.90 -26.72 19.61
CA LYS A 271 -11.29 -26.35 19.92
C LYS A 271 -11.74 -27.10 21.17
N THR A 272 -11.80 -26.41 22.30
CA THR A 272 -12.54 -26.90 23.47
C THR A 272 -13.99 -26.39 23.42
N LYS A 273 -14.87 -26.96 24.26
CA LYS A 273 -16.30 -26.56 24.30
C LYS A 273 -16.52 -25.10 24.71
N GLU A 274 -15.53 -24.48 25.34
CA GLU A 274 -15.66 -23.15 25.97
C GLU A 274 -14.65 -22.12 25.42
N GLU A 275 -13.47 -22.53 24.93
CA GLU A 275 -12.41 -21.64 24.42
C GLU A 275 -11.67 -22.25 23.20
N THR A 276 -11.05 -21.42 22.37
CA THR A 276 -10.10 -21.87 21.33
C THR A 276 -8.68 -21.70 21.88
N ASP A 277 -8.04 -22.81 22.23
CA ASP A 277 -6.66 -22.85 22.68
C ASP A 277 -5.70 -23.05 21.49
N GLY A 278 -4.40 -22.85 21.71
CA GLY A 278 -3.36 -23.04 20.70
C GLY A 278 -2.61 -24.35 20.91
N LEU A 279 -2.65 -25.25 19.94
CA LEU A 279 -1.83 -26.47 19.94
C LEU A 279 -0.73 -26.33 18.90
N THR A 280 0.52 -26.41 19.35
CA THR A 280 1.71 -26.33 18.49
C THR A 280 2.38 -27.69 18.44
N PHE A 281 2.71 -28.14 17.23
CA PHE A 281 3.58 -29.28 17.01
C PHE A 281 4.92 -28.79 16.48
N THR A 282 6.01 -29.24 17.10
CA THR A 282 7.38 -28.94 16.67
C THR A 282 8.14 -30.23 16.48
N ALA A 283 8.57 -30.51 15.25
CA ALA A 283 9.38 -31.68 14.91
C ALA A 283 10.85 -31.26 14.89
N VAL A 284 11.73 -32.02 15.52
CA VAL A 284 13.15 -31.71 15.65
C VAL A 284 14.01 -32.96 15.50
N THR A 285 15.16 -32.83 14.85
CA THR A 285 16.20 -33.87 14.77
C THR A 285 17.51 -33.35 15.37
N GLU A 286 18.33 -34.24 15.91
CA GLU A 286 19.60 -33.90 16.57
C GLU A 286 20.82 -34.30 15.71
N GLU A 287 21.89 -33.50 15.76
CA GLU A 287 23.15 -33.84 15.10
C GLU A 287 23.73 -35.17 15.64
N GLY A 288 24.02 -36.10 14.72
CA GLY A 288 24.53 -37.43 15.06
C GLY A 288 23.48 -38.42 15.58
N ARG A 289 22.19 -38.06 15.55
CA ARG A 289 21.04 -38.98 15.65
C ARG A 289 20.23 -38.91 14.37
N ASP A 290 20.86 -39.36 13.28
CA ASP A 290 20.34 -39.23 11.91
C ASP A 290 19.04 -40.01 11.66
N GLN A 291 18.64 -40.89 12.59
CA GLN A 291 17.45 -41.75 12.50
C GLN A 291 16.30 -41.30 13.39
N ASP A 292 16.53 -40.35 14.30
CA ASP A 292 15.56 -40.03 15.35
C ASP A 292 14.92 -38.67 15.08
N VAL A 293 13.61 -38.61 15.24
CA VAL A 293 12.82 -37.37 15.24
C VAL A 293 12.05 -37.25 16.56
N PHE A 294 12.17 -36.08 17.17
CA PHE A 294 11.45 -35.70 18.37
C PHE A 294 10.28 -34.81 17.98
N ILE A 295 9.07 -35.17 18.37
CA ILE A 295 7.86 -34.39 18.11
C ILE A 295 7.39 -33.83 19.45
N PHE A 296 7.52 -32.52 19.60
CA PHE A 296 7.01 -31.78 20.74
C PHE A 296 5.58 -31.35 20.46
N ARG A 297 4.69 -31.63 21.41
CA ARG A 297 3.30 -31.18 21.42
C ARG A 297 3.13 -30.20 22.56
N THR A 298 2.92 -28.94 22.21
CA THR A 298 2.83 -27.82 23.16
C THR A 298 1.43 -27.23 23.12
N SER A 299 0.68 -27.35 24.21
CA SER A 299 -0.64 -26.74 24.35
C SER A 299 -0.52 -25.44 25.14
N ILE A 300 -1.07 -24.37 24.57
CA ILE A 300 -1.08 -23.01 25.08
C ILE A 300 -2.54 -22.64 25.31
N ARG A 301 -2.90 -22.45 26.57
CA ARG A 301 -4.24 -21.99 26.92
C ARG A 301 -4.31 -20.47 26.95
N ILE A 302 -5.27 -19.86 26.25
CA ILE A 302 -5.41 -18.39 26.17
C ILE A 302 -6.63 -17.97 26.99
N ILE A 303 -6.39 -17.27 28.10
CA ILE A 303 -7.46 -16.78 28.99
C ILE A 303 -7.48 -15.25 28.89
N ASN A 304 -8.61 -14.67 28.45
CA ASN A 304 -8.77 -13.22 28.29
C ASN A 304 -7.64 -12.54 27.47
N GLY A 305 -7.15 -13.20 26.42
CA GLY A 305 -6.07 -12.68 25.57
C GLY A 305 -4.66 -12.81 26.17
N ILE A 306 -4.50 -13.49 27.30
CA ILE A 306 -3.21 -13.77 27.93
C ILE A 306 -2.91 -15.26 27.80
N SER A 307 -1.75 -15.60 27.23
CA SER A 307 -1.25 -16.98 27.24
C SER A 307 -0.94 -17.39 28.68
N SER A 308 -1.61 -18.44 29.15
CA SER A 308 -1.46 -19.00 30.49
C SER A 308 -0.36 -20.07 30.52
N ASN A 309 -0.44 -21.01 31.47
CA ASN A 309 0.55 -22.08 31.61
C ASN A 309 0.62 -22.92 30.33
N VAL A 310 1.84 -23.14 29.86
CA VAL A 310 2.11 -23.97 28.69
C VAL A 310 2.42 -25.38 29.16
N THR A 311 1.79 -26.38 28.54
CA THR A 311 2.13 -27.79 28.77
C THR A 311 2.82 -28.32 27.53
N THR A 312 3.96 -28.99 27.71
CA THR A 312 4.71 -29.62 26.61
C THR A 312 4.87 -31.10 26.88
N ALA A 313 4.56 -31.90 25.88
CA ALA A 313 4.83 -33.32 25.83
C ALA A 313 5.72 -33.63 24.63
N VAL A 314 6.43 -34.74 24.66
CA VAL A 314 7.36 -35.15 23.60
C VAL A 314 7.17 -36.62 23.27
N ALA A 315 7.23 -36.95 21.99
CA ALA A 315 7.40 -38.30 21.47
C ALA A 315 8.75 -38.39 20.74
N ALA A 316 9.44 -39.52 20.86
CA ALA A 316 10.68 -39.79 20.13
C ALA A 316 10.46 -40.99 19.21
N LEU A 317 10.58 -40.77 17.91
CA LEU A 317 10.35 -41.76 16.86
C LEU A 317 11.66 -42.04 16.14
N SER A 318 11.95 -43.30 15.85
CA SER A 318 13.09 -43.71 15.05
C SER A 318 12.62 -44.34 13.73
N ILE A 319 13.19 -43.91 12.61
CA ILE A 319 12.89 -44.48 11.28
C ILE A 319 13.52 -45.87 11.06
N GLY A 320 14.40 -46.32 11.97
CA GLY A 320 15.07 -47.62 11.95
C GLY A 320 16.15 -47.79 10.88
N ASP A 321 15.86 -47.42 9.62
CA ASP A 321 16.79 -47.54 8.50
C ASP A 321 16.81 -46.27 7.63
N GLY A 322 18.02 -45.81 7.30
CA GLY A 322 18.28 -44.57 6.57
C GLY A 322 18.67 -43.39 7.44
N LYS A 323 18.67 -42.20 6.83
CA LYS A 323 18.98 -40.91 7.43
C LYS A 323 17.89 -39.89 7.09
N ILE A 324 17.33 -39.24 8.11
CA ILE A 324 16.40 -38.13 7.96
C ILE A 324 17.16 -36.94 7.36
N VAL A 325 16.74 -36.52 6.17
CA VAL A 325 17.28 -35.38 5.43
C VAL A 325 16.55 -34.10 5.83
N GLU A 326 15.22 -34.17 5.92
CA GLU A 326 14.35 -33.07 6.30
C GLU A 326 13.02 -33.57 6.89
N ALA A 327 12.39 -32.73 7.70
CA ALA A 327 11.08 -32.94 8.31
C ALA A 327 10.23 -31.70 8.05
N ARG A 328 9.00 -31.86 7.55
CA ARG A 328 8.06 -30.76 7.28
C ARG A 328 6.64 -31.16 7.65
N PHE A 329 5.91 -30.29 8.34
CA PHE A 329 4.48 -30.48 8.56
C PHE A 329 3.73 -30.16 7.27
N LEU A 330 2.95 -31.12 6.77
CA LEU A 330 1.98 -30.86 5.70
C LEU A 330 0.85 -30.00 6.23
N ASN A 331 0.40 -30.31 7.44
CA ASN A 331 -0.63 -29.61 8.19
C ASN A 331 -0.50 -29.98 9.68
N SER A 332 -1.48 -29.63 10.50
CA SER A 332 -1.45 -29.87 11.94
C SER A 332 -1.63 -31.32 12.36
N SER A 333 -2.00 -32.22 11.45
CA SER A 333 -2.16 -33.65 11.74
C SER A 333 -1.08 -34.52 11.12
N THR A 334 -0.31 -34.00 10.17
CA THR A 334 0.57 -34.81 9.32
C THR A 334 1.99 -34.22 9.23
N LEU A 335 2.98 -35.00 9.65
CA LEU A 335 4.41 -34.72 9.47
C LEU A 335 4.97 -35.58 8.33
N ILE A 336 5.73 -34.95 7.44
CA ILE A 336 6.41 -35.61 6.32
C ILE A 336 7.91 -35.62 6.58
N LEU A 337 8.54 -36.78 6.48
CA LEU A 337 9.99 -36.95 6.55
C LEU A 337 10.54 -37.32 5.17
N LEU A 338 11.62 -36.67 4.77
CA LEU A 338 12.46 -37.11 3.65
C LEU A 338 13.59 -37.97 4.22
N VAL A 339 13.66 -39.24 3.83
CA VAL A 339 14.63 -40.21 4.34
C VAL A 339 15.53 -40.68 3.19
N SER A 340 16.84 -40.57 3.36
CA SER A 340 17.84 -41.09 2.42
C SER A 340 18.43 -42.40 2.91
N LYS A 341 18.72 -43.33 1.98
CA LYS A 341 19.42 -44.59 2.28
C LYS A 341 20.65 -44.68 1.38
N GLN A 342 21.79 -45.16 1.92
CA GLN A 342 23.01 -45.27 1.12
C GLN A 342 22.79 -46.23 -0.06
N GLY A 343 23.07 -45.73 -1.27
CA GLY A 343 22.96 -46.52 -2.51
C GLY A 343 21.53 -46.91 -2.92
N LYS A 344 20.50 -46.29 -2.33
CA LYS A 344 19.08 -46.54 -2.65
C LYS A 344 18.33 -45.23 -2.84
N SER A 345 17.17 -45.33 -3.48
CA SER A 345 16.24 -44.21 -3.63
C SER A 345 15.74 -43.69 -2.29
N ALA A 346 15.52 -42.38 -2.21
CA ALA A 346 14.99 -41.75 -1.00
C ALA A 346 13.51 -42.07 -0.80
N ASN A 347 13.06 -42.06 0.45
CA ASN A 347 11.70 -42.30 0.85
C ASN A 347 11.04 -41.02 1.39
N ILE A 348 9.76 -40.88 1.15
CA ILE A 348 8.87 -39.96 1.84
C ILE A 348 8.10 -40.78 2.89
N VAL A 349 8.23 -40.42 4.16
CA VAL A 349 7.52 -41.07 5.27
C VAL A 349 6.50 -40.09 5.84
N THR A 350 5.24 -40.50 5.89
CA THR A 350 4.13 -39.70 6.42
C THR A 350 3.76 -40.21 7.80
N ILE A 351 3.74 -39.31 8.79
CA ILE A 351 3.47 -39.61 10.20
C ILE A 351 2.22 -38.84 10.65
N PRO A 352 1.15 -39.53 11.08
CA PRO A 352 -0.03 -38.88 11.68
C PRO A 352 0.29 -38.45 13.11
N VAL A 353 0.74 -37.20 13.31
CA VAL A 353 1.24 -36.71 14.61
C VAL A 353 0.18 -36.64 15.71
N GLN A 354 -1.10 -36.68 15.33
CA GLN A 354 -2.23 -36.73 16.26
C GLN A 354 -2.74 -38.16 16.53
N SER A 355 -2.08 -39.19 15.98
CA SER A 355 -2.47 -40.58 16.22
C SER A 355 -2.48 -40.90 17.72
N PRO A 356 -3.52 -41.60 18.22
CA PRO A 356 -3.57 -42.03 19.62
C PRO A 356 -2.47 -43.06 19.95
N ASN A 357 -1.85 -43.67 18.94
CA ASN A 357 -0.79 -44.67 19.14
C ASN A 357 0.56 -44.01 19.44
N ILE A 358 0.76 -42.74 19.06
CA ILE A 358 1.96 -41.99 19.44
C ILE A 358 1.89 -41.66 20.93
N THR A 359 2.83 -42.23 21.69
CA THR A 359 2.93 -42.00 23.13
C THR A 359 3.70 -40.71 23.40
N TYR A 360 2.96 -39.64 23.69
CA TYR A 360 3.53 -38.39 24.17
C TYR A 360 3.70 -38.43 25.68
N ILE A 361 4.93 -38.28 26.15
CA ILE A 361 5.24 -38.18 27.59
C ILE A 361 5.45 -36.72 28.00
N PRO A 362 5.13 -36.32 29.25
CA PRO A 362 5.43 -34.98 29.73
C PRO A 362 6.91 -34.64 29.54
N TYR A 363 7.20 -33.52 28.88
CA TYR A 363 8.57 -33.11 28.61
C TYR A 363 9.20 -32.49 29.87
N GLN A 364 10.41 -32.94 30.19
CA GLN A 364 11.27 -32.35 31.23
C GLN A 364 12.58 -31.91 30.60
N GLU A 365 13.06 -30.72 30.98
CA GLU A 365 14.26 -30.13 30.38
C GLU A 365 15.48 -31.05 30.55
N GLY A 366 16.14 -31.38 29.43
CA GLY A 366 17.32 -32.25 29.41
C GLY A 366 17.02 -33.75 29.49
N ASN A 367 15.76 -34.17 29.58
CA ASN A 367 15.37 -35.58 29.63
C ASN A 367 14.48 -35.94 28.43
N LEU A 368 15.12 -36.31 27.32
CA LEU A 368 14.43 -36.79 26.12
C LEU A 368 14.12 -38.28 26.24
N PRO A 369 12.92 -38.75 25.82
CA PRO A 369 12.64 -40.17 25.75
C PRO A 369 13.59 -40.88 24.79
N THR A 370 13.79 -42.18 25.02
CA THR A 370 14.47 -43.05 24.05
C THR A 370 13.57 -43.18 22.82
N ALA A 371 14.13 -43.06 21.63
CA ALA A 371 13.37 -43.19 20.39
C ALA A 371 12.90 -44.64 20.19
N THR A 372 11.61 -44.79 19.90
CA THR A 372 10.99 -46.08 19.58
C THR A 372 10.82 -46.19 18.07
N ALA A 373 10.93 -47.40 17.51
CA ALA A 373 10.77 -47.59 16.07
C ALA A 373 9.35 -47.18 15.62
N LEU A 374 9.25 -46.45 14.49
CA LEU A 374 7.97 -46.02 13.92
C LEU A 374 6.97 -47.17 13.79
N SER A 375 7.43 -48.32 13.30
CA SER A 375 6.61 -49.51 13.11
C SER A 375 6.01 -50.06 14.41
N GLU A 376 6.71 -49.92 15.53
CA GLU A 376 6.23 -50.37 16.85
C GLU A 376 5.18 -49.41 17.41
N GLN A 377 5.38 -48.10 17.21
CA GLN A 377 4.52 -47.07 17.81
C GLN A 377 3.28 -46.75 16.99
N LEU A 378 3.35 -46.80 15.66
CA LEU A 378 2.24 -46.43 14.78
C LEU A 378 1.42 -47.62 14.27
N GLN A 379 1.89 -48.86 14.51
CA GLN A 379 1.19 -50.10 14.10
C GLN A 379 0.76 -50.11 12.62
N GLY A 380 1.53 -49.45 11.74
CA GLY A 380 1.26 -49.35 10.30
C GLY A 380 0.39 -48.17 9.86
N GLU A 381 0.11 -47.20 10.73
CA GLU A 381 -0.54 -45.93 10.35
C GLU A 381 0.41 -44.97 9.60
N ASP A 382 1.72 -45.20 9.63
CA ASP A 382 2.67 -44.49 8.79
C ASP A 382 2.59 -44.99 7.34
N THR A 383 2.77 -44.06 6.38
CA THR A 383 2.92 -44.44 4.97
C THR A 383 4.32 -44.11 4.50
N THR A 384 4.98 -45.08 3.85
CA THR A 384 6.30 -44.89 3.25
C THR A 384 6.18 -45.03 1.74
N VAL A 385 6.62 -44.00 1.02
CA VAL A 385 6.61 -43.96 -0.44
C VAL A 385 8.04 -43.77 -0.95
N THR A 386 8.55 -44.72 -1.72
CA THR A 386 9.89 -44.63 -2.32
C THR A 386 9.84 -43.75 -3.55
N LEU A 387 10.70 -42.72 -3.60
CA LEU A 387 10.84 -41.86 -4.77
C LEU A 387 11.41 -42.66 -5.95
N PRO A 388 11.02 -42.34 -7.20
CA PRO A 388 11.58 -43.00 -8.38
C PRO A 388 13.10 -42.91 -8.43
N GLU A 389 13.76 -44.01 -8.78
CA GLU A 389 15.22 -44.05 -8.86
C GLU A 389 15.71 -43.09 -9.95
N ASP A 390 16.59 -42.15 -9.56
CA ASP A 390 17.28 -41.29 -10.50
C ASP A 390 18.72 -41.07 -10.00
N PRO A 391 19.71 -41.75 -10.62
CA PRO A 391 21.12 -41.62 -10.23
C PRO A 391 21.66 -40.19 -10.33
N SER A 392 21.04 -39.34 -11.14
CA SER A 392 21.44 -37.94 -11.33
C SER A 392 20.83 -36.99 -10.30
N PHE A 393 19.88 -37.46 -9.48
CA PHE A 393 19.12 -36.63 -8.55
C PHE A 393 19.25 -37.14 -7.11
N THR A 394 20.10 -36.47 -6.33
CA THR A 394 20.19 -36.71 -4.89
C THR A 394 19.36 -35.67 -4.13
N PRO A 395 18.28 -36.06 -3.44
CA PRO A 395 17.44 -35.10 -2.74
C PRO A 395 18.13 -34.57 -1.46
N VAL A 396 18.14 -33.26 -1.28
CA VAL A 396 18.79 -32.59 -0.14
C VAL A 396 17.86 -31.67 0.65
N ARG A 397 16.72 -31.30 0.06
CA ARG A 397 15.72 -30.46 0.69
C ARG A 397 14.31 -30.84 0.24
N MET A 398 13.31 -30.56 1.06
CA MET A 398 11.90 -30.81 0.84
C MET A 398 11.07 -29.60 1.28
N ASP A 399 10.03 -29.34 0.51
CA ASP A 399 8.92 -28.46 0.88
C ASP A 399 7.60 -29.19 0.61
N VAL A 400 6.56 -28.86 1.37
CA VAL A 400 5.28 -29.54 1.32
C VAL A 400 4.15 -28.53 1.20
N GLN A 401 3.11 -28.90 0.47
CA GLN A 401 1.93 -28.07 0.31
C GLN A 401 0.68 -28.93 0.48
N ASP A 402 -0.20 -28.52 1.39
CA ASP A 402 -1.49 -29.18 1.59
C ASP A 402 -2.40 -29.01 0.36
N ALA A 403 -3.43 -29.85 0.28
CA ALA A 403 -4.44 -29.76 -0.77
C ALA A 403 -5.12 -28.38 -0.74
N SER A 404 -5.47 -27.86 -1.91
CA SER A 404 -6.11 -26.55 -2.04
C SER A 404 -7.07 -26.52 -3.21
N ASP A 405 -8.26 -25.97 -2.97
CA ASP A 405 -9.29 -25.77 -3.99
C ASP A 405 -9.27 -24.35 -4.59
N ALA A 406 -8.37 -23.48 -4.12
CA ALA A 406 -8.35 -22.06 -4.47
C ALA A 406 -8.07 -21.79 -5.97
N ARG A 407 -7.51 -22.78 -6.68
CA ARG A 407 -7.22 -22.72 -8.12
C ARG A 407 -7.62 -24.03 -8.82
N GLY A 408 -8.78 -24.60 -8.46
CA GLY A 408 -9.19 -25.96 -8.82
C GLY A 408 -8.67 -27.00 -7.82
N GLU A 409 -9.06 -28.27 -7.95
CA GLU A 409 -8.62 -29.36 -7.07
C GLU A 409 -7.12 -29.62 -7.25
N VAL A 410 -6.30 -29.03 -6.38
CA VAL A 410 -4.85 -29.28 -6.33
C VAL A 410 -4.57 -30.24 -5.16
N PRO A 411 -4.06 -31.45 -5.43
CA PRO A 411 -3.76 -32.41 -4.36
C PRO A 411 -2.57 -31.96 -3.51
N ALA A 412 -2.47 -32.54 -2.31
CA ALA A 412 -1.30 -32.38 -1.47
C ALA A 412 -0.04 -32.84 -2.20
N ARG A 413 1.08 -32.13 -2.02
CA ARG A 413 2.29 -32.34 -2.81
C ARG A 413 3.56 -32.17 -1.99
N VAL A 414 4.58 -32.90 -2.40
CA VAL A 414 5.95 -32.78 -1.91
C VAL A 414 6.83 -32.30 -3.04
N CYS A 415 7.52 -31.18 -2.81
CA CYS A 415 8.55 -30.66 -3.70
C CYS A 415 9.92 -31.01 -3.10
N VAL A 416 10.77 -31.68 -3.87
CA VAL A 416 12.09 -32.12 -3.43
C VAL A 416 13.16 -31.44 -4.27
N LEU A 417 14.15 -30.83 -3.63
CA LEU A 417 15.28 -30.15 -4.27
C LEU A 417 16.49 -31.08 -4.33
N GLY A 418 17.13 -31.16 -5.49
CA GLY A 418 18.34 -31.94 -5.71
C GLY A 418 19.61 -31.27 -5.15
N ALA A 419 20.68 -32.05 -4.98
CA ALA A 419 21.97 -31.59 -4.44
C ALA A 419 22.63 -30.48 -5.25
N ASN A 420 22.32 -30.39 -6.55
CA ASN A 420 22.75 -29.28 -7.42
C ASN A 420 22.08 -27.94 -7.09
N ARG A 421 21.04 -27.95 -6.24
CA ARG A 421 20.23 -26.78 -5.84
C ARG A 421 19.54 -26.03 -6.98
N THR A 422 19.49 -26.62 -8.18
CA THR A 422 18.90 -26.02 -9.38
C THR A 422 17.76 -26.85 -9.94
N THR A 423 17.76 -28.16 -9.71
CA THR A 423 16.67 -29.06 -10.13
C THR A 423 15.80 -29.43 -8.95
N TYR A 424 14.49 -29.34 -9.13
CA TYR A 424 13.50 -29.85 -8.17
C TYR A 424 12.52 -30.81 -8.86
N LYS A 425 11.92 -31.69 -8.07
CA LYS A 425 10.89 -32.64 -8.51
C LYS A 425 9.67 -32.51 -7.61
N VAL A 426 8.47 -32.60 -8.19
CA VAL A 426 7.21 -32.50 -7.45
C VAL A 426 6.46 -33.82 -7.54
N PHE A 427 6.01 -34.30 -6.39
CA PHE A 427 5.26 -35.54 -6.23
C PHE A 427 3.91 -35.24 -5.59
N SER A 428 2.84 -35.84 -6.10
CA SER A 428 1.54 -35.80 -5.44
C SER A 428 1.53 -36.81 -4.30
N LEU A 429 1.05 -36.38 -3.13
CA LEU A 429 0.60 -37.28 -2.07
C LEU A 429 -0.85 -37.65 -2.45
N GLY A 430 -1.11 -38.91 -2.77
CA GLY A 430 -2.43 -39.35 -3.23
C GLY A 430 -3.56 -39.01 -2.25
N ALA A 431 -4.79 -38.96 -2.74
CA ALA A 431 -5.97 -38.70 -1.92
C ALA A 431 -6.41 -39.97 -1.18
N GLY A 432 -5.98 -40.13 0.09
CA GLY A 432 -6.55 -41.10 1.02
C GLY A 432 -6.31 -42.60 0.72
N PRO A 433 -6.73 -43.49 1.63
CA PRO A 433 -6.25 -44.87 1.76
C PRO A 433 -6.67 -45.88 0.67
N ASP A 434 -7.24 -45.45 -0.46
CA ASP A 434 -7.78 -46.35 -1.50
C ASP A 434 -7.08 -46.25 -2.88
N ASP A 435 -6.03 -45.43 -3.02
CA ASP A 435 -5.33 -45.30 -4.30
C ASP A 435 -3.95 -46.00 -4.25
N THR A 436 -3.91 -47.24 -4.74
CA THR A 436 -2.70 -48.10 -4.78
C THR A 436 -1.71 -47.73 -5.89
N ARG A 437 -1.75 -46.50 -6.41
CA ARG A 437 -0.81 -46.05 -7.45
C ARG A 437 0.44 -45.41 -6.85
N PRO A 438 1.66 -45.82 -7.27
CA PRO A 438 2.88 -45.12 -6.90
C PRO A 438 2.84 -43.67 -7.41
N PRO A 439 3.44 -42.70 -6.69
CA PRO A 439 3.41 -41.29 -7.08
C PRO A 439 4.07 -41.13 -8.45
N ALA A 440 3.29 -40.67 -9.42
CA ALA A 440 3.81 -40.31 -10.73
C ALA A 440 4.49 -38.92 -10.63
N PRO A 441 5.64 -38.71 -11.30
CA PRO A 441 6.22 -37.38 -11.40
C PRO A 441 5.24 -36.44 -12.11
N ALA A 442 4.88 -35.34 -11.47
CA ALA A 442 4.10 -34.29 -12.13
C ALA A 442 4.98 -33.64 -13.20
N THR A 443 4.52 -33.64 -14.45
CA THR A 443 5.20 -33.02 -15.59
C THR A 443 5.42 -31.54 -15.31
N ALA A 444 6.68 -31.13 -15.22
CA ALA A 444 7.04 -29.71 -15.13
C ALA A 444 6.64 -29.02 -16.44
N ALA A 445 5.70 -28.08 -16.36
CA ALA A 445 5.42 -27.17 -17.47
C ALA A 445 6.66 -26.29 -17.68
N ALA A 446 7.28 -26.43 -18.86
CA ALA A 446 8.38 -25.58 -19.29
C ALA A 446 7.92 -24.12 -19.29
N ALA A 447 8.63 -23.26 -18.56
CA ALA A 447 8.54 -21.82 -18.70
C ALA A 447 8.82 -21.48 -20.17
N ARG A 448 7.80 -21.01 -20.89
CA ARG A 448 7.97 -20.33 -22.17
C ARG A 448 8.26 -18.88 -21.87
N ASP A 449 9.43 -18.43 -22.29
CA ASP A 449 9.78 -17.01 -22.38
C ASP A 449 8.74 -16.29 -23.25
N VAL A 450 8.11 -15.26 -22.66
CA VAL A 450 7.58 -14.05 -23.34
C VAL A 450 7.86 -12.86 -22.44
#